data_AF-A0A1Q9QY62-F1
#
_entry.id   AF-A0A1Q9QY62-F1
#
_cell.length_a   1.000
_cell.length_b   1.000
_cell.length_c   1.000
_cell.angle_alpha   90.00
_cell.angle_beta   90.00
_cell.angle_gamma   90.00
#
_symmetry.space_group_name_H-M   'P 1'
#
loop_
_entity.id
_entity.type
_entity.pdbx_description
1 polymer ?
#
loop_
_entity_poly.entity_id
_entity_poly.type
_entity_poly.pdbx_seq_one_letter_code
_entity_poly.pdbx_strand_id
1 'polypeptide(L)' 'MKKLLANAIQACNKAGKYIGICGQGPSDHPDLAKWLMEQGIDSVSLNPDSVIETWLFLAENR' A
#
# COMPACT_ATOMS: atom_id res chain seq x y z
N MET A 1 -7.19 11.68 -5.76
CA MET A 1 -6.05 10.75 -5.95
C MET A 1 -6.42 9.29 -5.73
N LYS A 2 -7.04 8.89 -4.59
CA LYS A 2 -7.41 7.49 -4.29
C LYS A 2 -8.12 6.74 -5.43
N LYS A 3 -8.99 7.40 -6.22
CA LYS A 3 -9.65 6.80 -7.39
C LYS A 3 -8.68 6.27 -8.47
N LEU A 4 -7.57 6.97 -8.73
CA LEU A 4 -6.58 6.52 -9.72
C LEU A 4 -5.81 5.30 -9.22
N LEU A 5 -5.41 5.31 -7.95
CA LEU A 5 -4.75 4.18 -7.30
C LEU A 5 -5.66 2.95 -7.27
N ALA A 6 -6.93 3.11 -6.86
CA ALA A 6 -7.91 2.03 -6.84
C ALA A 6 -8.11 1.44 -8.24
N ASN A 7 -8.23 2.28 -9.28
CA ASN A 7 -8.37 1.79 -10.66
C ASN A 7 -7.15 0.98 -11.12
N ALA A 8 -5.93 1.44 -10.80
CA ALA A 8 -4.70 0.73 -11.15
C ALA A 8 -4.60 -0.63 -10.45
N ILE A 9 -4.84 -0.66 -9.14
CA ILE A 9 -4.83 -1.89 -8.34
C ILE A 9 -5.87 -2.87 -8.86
N GLN A 10 -7.12 -2.42 -9.09
CA GLN A 10 -8.17 -3.29 -9.62
C GLN A 10 -7.86 -3.81 -11.02
N ALA A 11 -7.23 -3.01 -11.89
CA ALA A 11 -6.85 -3.45 -13.23
C ALA A 11 -5.78 -4.56 -13.17
N CYS A 12 -4.74 -4.38 -12.34
CA CYS A 12 -3.69 -5.39 -12.15
C CYS A 12 -4.24 -6.67 -11.51
N ASN A 13 -5.05 -6.55 -10.46
CA ASN A 13 -5.68 -7.70 -9.79
C ASN A 13 -6.58 -8.50 -10.74
N LYS A 14 -7.40 -7.82 -11.56
CA LYS A 14 -8.23 -8.47 -12.59
C LYS A 14 -7.39 -9.19 -13.66
N ALA A 15 -6.20 -8.68 -13.96
CA ALA A 15 -5.28 -9.28 -14.91
C ALA A 15 -4.37 -10.35 -14.29
N GLY A 16 -4.46 -10.61 -12.97
CA GLY A 16 -3.55 -11.48 -12.25
C GLY A 16 -2.08 -11.00 -12.35
N LYS A 17 -1.87 -9.69 -12.40
CA LYS A 17 -0.56 -9.06 -12.50
C LYS A 17 -0.20 -8.38 -11.19
N TYR A 18 1.09 -8.46 -10.86
CA TYR A 18 1.68 -7.79 -9.70
C TYR A 18 1.48 -6.27 -9.74
N ILE A 19 1.17 -5.68 -8.59
CA ILE A 19 1.09 -4.23 -8.37
C ILE A 19 1.71 -3.86 -7.02
N GLY A 20 2.68 -2.94 -7.06
CA GLY A 20 3.25 -2.30 -5.88
C GLY A 20 3.24 -0.78 -6.00
N ILE A 21 3.45 -0.10 -4.87
CA ILE A 21 3.62 1.37 -4.82
C ILE A 21 4.95 1.74 -4.19
N CYS A 22 5.57 2.81 -4.68
CA CYS A 22 6.76 3.41 -4.10
C CYS A 22 6.49 4.84 -3.61
N GLY A 23 7.30 5.29 -2.65
CA GLY A 23 7.22 6.63 -2.06
C GLY A 23 6.88 6.60 -0.57
N GLN A 24 7.06 7.73 0.12
CA GLN A 24 6.86 7.84 1.58
C GLN A 24 5.40 8.06 1.99
N GLY A 25 4.48 8.25 1.05
CA GLY A 25 3.07 8.46 1.35
C GLY A 25 2.46 7.42 2.33
N PRO A 26 2.73 6.10 2.17
CA PRO A 26 2.22 5.10 3.10
C PRO A 26 2.86 5.13 4.50
N SER A 27 4.13 5.52 4.63
CA SER A 27 4.77 5.68 5.95
C SER A 27 4.36 6.97 6.64
N ASP A 28 4.25 8.06 5.89
CA ASP A 28 3.87 9.39 6.41
C ASP A 28 2.37 9.45 6.77
N HIS A 29 1.56 8.62 6.11
CA HIS A 29 0.11 8.50 6.30
C HIS A 29 -0.28 7.02 6.51
N PRO A 30 -0.25 6.51 7.75
CA PRO A 30 -0.57 5.11 8.04
C PRO A 30 -1.98 4.69 7.60
N ASP A 31 -2.95 5.61 7.59
CA ASP A 31 -4.30 5.39 7.06
C ASP A 31 -4.30 5.11 5.55
N LEU A 32 -3.37 5.71 4.80
CA LEU A 32 -3.15 5.42 3.39
C LEU A 32 -2.58 4.02 3.21
N ALA A 33 -1.60 3.61 4.03
CA ALA A 33 -1.05 2.25 3.98
C ALA A 33 -2.14 1.20 4.25
N LYS A 34 -2.96 1.42 5.27
CA LYS A 34 -4.10 0.55 5.58
C LYS A 34 -5.09 0.49 4.42
N TRP A 35 -5.48 1.64 3.87
CA TRP A 35 -6.39 1.70 2.74
C TRP A 35 -5.83 0.98 1.50
N LEU A 36 -4.52 1.09 1.22
CA LEU A 36 -3.87 0.38 0.11
C LEU A 36 -3.91 -1.14 0.30
N MET A 37 -3.72 -1.63 1.53
CA MET A 37 -3.90 -3.05 1.86
C MET A 37 -5.35 -3.51 1.65
N GLU A 38 -6.33 -2.71 2.07
CA GLU A 38 -7.76 -2.99 1.85
C GLU A 38 -8.13 -3.02 0.36
N GLN A 39 -7.46 -2.23 -0.49
CA GLN A 39 -7.62 -2.30 -1.94
C GLN A 39 -6.97 -3.56 -2.57
N GLY A 40 -6.15 -4.28 -1.81
CA GLY A 40 -5.47 -5.49 -2.27
C GLY A 40 -4.22 -5.19 -3.12
N ILE A 41 -3.37 -4.25 -2.68
CA ILE A 41 -2.04 -4.08 -3.27
C ILE A 41 -1.11 -5.23 -2.84
N ASP A 42 -0.17 -5.66 -3.71
CA ASP A 42 0.75 -6.75 -3.37
C ASP A 42 1.92 -6.28 -2.49
N SER A 43 2.39 -5.05 -2.70
CA SER A 43 3.57 -4.55 -1.99
C SER A 43 3.60 -3.03 -1.83
N VAL A 44 4.38 -2.60 -0.83
CA VAL A 44 4.69 -1.20 -0.57
C VAL A 44 6.20 -1.07 -0.36
N SER A 45 6.84 -0.19 -1.13
CA SER A 45 8.28 0.09 -1.03
C SER A 45 8.54 1.38 -0.26
N LEU A 46 9.15 1.25 0.92
CA LEU A 46 9.43 2.33 1.86
C LEU A 46 10.94 2.52 2.06
N ASN A 47 11.29 3.60 2.77
CA ASN A 47 12.67 3.76 3.19
C ASN A 47 12.98 2.78 4.34
N PRO A 48 14.25 2.35 4.51
CA PRO A 48 14.63 1.38 5.54
C PRO A 48 14.34 1.81 6.98
N ASP A 49 14.33 3.12 7.25
CA ASP A 49 14.02 3.71 8.54
C ASP A 49 12.51 3.66 8.87
N SER A 50 11.63 3.77 7.87
CA SER A 50 10.18 3.79 8.06
C SER A 50 9.49 2.43 7.88
N VAL A 51 10.19 1.44 7.34
CA VAL A 51 9.60 0.13 7.02
C VAL A 51 9.13 -0.63 8.27
N ILE A 52 9.89 -0.59 9.37
CA ILE A 52 9.57 -1.34 10.60
C ILE A 52 8.31 -0.77 11.25
N GLU A 53 8.25 0.55 11.41
CA GLU A 53 7.11 1.24 12.01
C GLU A 53 5.83 0.99 11.20
N THR A 54 5.91 1.15 9.88
CA THR A 54 4.76 0.94 9.00
C THR A 54 4.30 -0.52 9.04
N TRP A 55 5.24 -1.47 9.09
CA TRP A 55 4.90 -2.88 9.17
C TRP A 55 4.20 -3.24 10.49
N LEU A 56 4.72 -2.76 11.63
CA LEU A 56 4.09 -2.97 12.93
C LEU A 56 2.68 -2.39 12.98
N PHE A 57 2.49 -1.15 12.51
CA PHE A 57 1.18 -0.53 12.41
C PHE A 57 0.21 -1.38 11.59
N LEU A 58 0.62 -1.85 10.41
CA LEU A 58 -0.23 -2.67 9.55
C LEU A 58 -0.53 -4.04 10.19
N ALA A 59 0.43 -4.64 10.91
CA ALA A 59 0.23 -5.92 11.58
C ALA A 59 -0.77 -5.83 12.74
N GLU A 60 -0.74 -4.73 13.50
CA GLU A 60 -1.68 -4.48 14.61
C GLU A 60 -3.10 -4.15 14.12
N ASN A 61 -3.23 -3.59 12.92
CA ASN A 61 -4.49 -3.07 12.38
C ASN A 61 -5.10 -3.94 11.26
N ARG A 62 -4.75 -5.24 11.23
CA ARG A 62 -5.31 -6.23 10.31
C ARG A 62 -6.72 -6.70 10.70
#